data_AF-A0A6A6RXR2-F1
#
_entry.id   AF-A0A6A6RXR2-F1
#
_cell.length_a   1.000
_cell.length_b   1.000
_cell.length_c   1.000
_cell.angle_alpha   90.00
_cell.angle_beta   90.00
_cell.angle_gamma   90.00
#
_symmetry.space_group_name_H-M   'P 1'
#
loop_
_entity.id
_entity.type
_entity.pdbx_description
1 polymer ?
#
loop_
_entity_poly.entity_id
_entity_poly.type
_entity_poly.pdbx_seq_one_letter_code
_entity_poly.pdbx_strand_id
1 'polypeptide(L)'
;MRASILVSALLSAATVSALPTANVFARTDYCEKSPADGRGATLFKQPNLVGDRIATDYAAIPVTRDSCFNLSSLFGAWYGAAKSLVVNEGYTCDFYTEFQCTGTPLCLTGDGAQNIQLTLPEGFSSAIKSVQCRAL
;
A
#
# COMPACT_ATOMS: atom_id res chain seq x y z
N MET A 1 -2.39 -12.93 -77.97
CA MET A 1 -2.44 -13.33 -76.55
C MET A 1 -2.10 -12.10 -75.73
N ARG A 2 -3.07 -11.46 -75.07
CA ARG A 2 -2.89 -10.18 -74.38
C ARG A 2 -3.77 -10.09 -73.13
N ALA A 3 -3.16 -9.49 -72.11
CA ALA A 3 -3.72 -8.86 -70.91
C ALA A 3 -4.23 -9.79 -69.79
N SER A 4 -3.31 -10.19 -68.90
CA SER A 4 -3.61 -10.53 -67.51
C SER A 4 -3.81 -9.25 -66.71
N ILE A 5 -4.95 -9.14 -66.01
CA ILE A 5 -5.29 -8.04 -65.11
C ILE A 5 -4.95 -8.47 -63.68
N LEU A 6 -4.04 -7.75 -63.02
CA LEU A 6 -3.72 -7.93 -61.60
C LEU A 6 -4.63 -7.02 -60.75
N VAL A 7 -5.50 -7.62 -59.96
CA VAL A 7 -6.33 -6.92 -58.97
C VAL A 7 -5.54 -6.81 -57.67
N SER A 8 -5.19 -5.57 -57.29
CA SER A 8 -4.56 -5.26 -56.00
C SER A 8 -5.65 -4.95 -54.97
N ALA A 9 -5.85 -5.83 -53.98
CA ALA A 9 -6.73 -5.57 -52.86
C ALA A 9 -5.94 -4.95 -51.69
N LEU A 10 -6.13 -3.64 -51.50
CA LEU A 10 -5.71 -2.92 -50.29
C LEU A 10 -6.70 -3.22 -49.17
N LEU A 11 -6.26 -3.94 -48.14
CA LEU A 11 -6.99 -4.06 -46.88
C LEU A 11 -6.31 -3.18 -45.84
N SER A 12 -7.03 -2.12 -45.46
CA SER A 12 -6.66 -1.11 -44.48
C SER A 12 -6.44 -1.73 -43.10
N ALA A 13 -5.28 -1.49 -42.51
CA ALA A 13 -5.01 -1.78 -41.12
C ALA A 13 -5.73 -0.73 -40.25
N ALA A 14 -6.76 -1.15 -39.50
CA ALA A 14 -7.34 -0.33 -38.45
C ALA A 14 -6.44 -0.43 -37.22
N THR A 15 -5.64 0.61 -36.98
CA THR A 15 -4.90 0.77 -35.72
C THR A 15 -5.89 1.17 -34.62
N VAL A 16 -6.38 0.18 -33.88
CA VAL A 16 -7.09 0.43 -32.62
C VAL A 16 -6.05 0.92 -31.61
N SER A 17 -5.95 2.25 -31.46
CA SER A 17 -5.22 2.85 -30.35
C SER A 17 -6.08 2.69 -29.10
N ALA A 18 -5.90 1.59 -28.38
CA ALA A 18 -6.41 1.46 -27.02
C ALA A 18 -5.67 2.49 -26.16
N LEU A 19 -6.37 3.51 -25.69
CA LEU A 19 -5.87 4.39 -24.64
C LEU A 19 -5.48 3.52 -23.45
N PRO A 20 -4.30 3.73 -22.82
CA PRO A 20 -3.99 3.08 -21.57
C PRO A 20 -5.02 3.55 -20.54
N THR A 21 -5.88 2.64 -20.09
CA THR A 21 -6.71 2.82 -18.91
C THR A 21 -5.75 2.94 -17.73
N ALA A 22 -5.29 4.15 -17.44
CA ALA A 22 -4.56 4.43 -16.22
C ALA A 22 -5.44 3.98 -15.04
N ASN A 23 -4.82 3.30 -14.07
CA ASN A 23 -5.43 2.68 -12.89
C ASN A 23 -6.10 3.71 -11.94
N VAL A 24 -7.17 4.37 -12.38
CA VAL A 24 -7.94 5.32 -11.54
C VAL A 24 -8.67 4.60 -10.40
N PHE A 25 -8.97 3.31 -10.56
CA PHE A 25 -9.71 2.50 -9.58
C PHE A 25 -8.89 2.09 -8.34
N ALA A 26 -7.56 2.07 -8.42
CA ALA A 26 -6.76 1.62 -7.29
C ALA A 26 -6.80 2.63 -6.12
N ARG A 27 -6.83 3.94 -6.43
CA ARG A 27 -6.70 4.99 -5.42
C ARG A 27 -7.92 5.12 -4.51
N THR A 28 -9.13 4.95 -5.05
CA THR A 28 -10.38 5.03 -4.26
C THR A 28 -10.50 3.86 -3.27
N ASP A 29 -10.13 2.65 -3.70
CA ASP A 29 -10.26 1.45 -2.87
C ASP A 29 -9.29 1.47 -1.68
N TYR A 30 -8.11 2.09 -1.83
CA TYR A 30 -7.13 2.22 -0.76
C TYR A 30 -7.50 3.31 0.25
N CYS A 31 -8.01 4.46 -0.21
CA CYS A 31 -8.54 5.51 0.67
C CYS A 31 -9.68 4.98 1.55
N GLU A 32 -10.48 4.04 1.03
CA GLU A 32 -11.55 3.40 1.79
C GLU A 32 -11.02 2.45 2.88
N LYS A 33 -9.88 1.80 2.64
CA LYS A 33 -9.26 0.84 3.57
C LYS A 33 -8.38 1.49 4.65
N SER A 34 -7.77 2.63 4.35
CA SER A 34 -7.09 3.49 5.32
C SER A 34 -7.66 4.90 5.24
N PRO A 35 -8.83 5.15 5.85
CA PRO A 35 -9.41 6.50 5.84
C PRO A 35 -8.52 7.47 6.61
N ALA A 36 -8.56 8.75 6.22
CA ALA A 36 -7.89 9.85 6.91
C ALA A 36 -8.68 10.26 8.18
N ASP A 37 -8.92 9.29 9.07
CA ASP A 37 -9.76 9.43 10.27
C ASP A 37 -8.97 9.76 11.54
N GLY A 38 -7.72 10.21 11.39
CA GLY A 38 -6.84 10.56 12.50
C GLY A 38 -5.90 9.43 12.96
N ARG A 39 -5.95 8.24 12.34
CA ARG A 39 -4.91 7.22 12.52
C ARG A 39 -3.65 7.58 11.72
N GLY A 40 -2.46 7.23 12.24
CA GLY A 40 -1.20 7.49 11.56
C GLY A 40 -0.94 6.52 10.41
N ALA A 41 -1.27 5.24 10.60
CA ALA A 41 -1.10 4.21 9.58
C ALA A 41 -2.16 3.11 9.67
N THR A 42 -2.22 2.26 8.64
CA THR A 42 -2.98 1.01 8.62
C THR A 42 -2.08 -0.13 8.14
N LEU A 43 -2.01 -1.22 8.91
CA LEU A 43 -1.27 -2.44 8.57
C LEU A 43 -2.20 -3.50 8.00
N PHE A 44 -1.69 -4.35 7.10
CA PHE A 44 -2.40 -5.49 6.53
C PHE A 44 -1.52 -6.74 6.59
N LYS A 45 -2.12 -7.90 6.93
CA LYS A 45 -1.37 -9.17 7.01
C LYS A 45 -1.05 -9.78 5.66
N GLN A 46 -1.75 -9.36 4.61
CA GLN A 46 -1.54 -9.82 3.25
C GLN A 46 -0.86 -8.72 2.43
N PRO A 47 -0.14 -9.08 1.34
CA PRO A 47 0.27 -8.10 0.35
C PRO A 47 -0.93 -7.44 -0.34
N ASN A 48 -0.67 -6.37 -1.09
CA ASN A 48 -1.65 -5.64 -1.90
C ASN A 48 -2.85 -5.10 -1.11
N LEU A 49 -2.66 -4.78 0.18
CA LEU A 49 -3.70 -4.21 1.05
C LEU A 49 -4.97 -5.07 1.10
N VAL A 50 -4.81 -6.40 1.05
CA VAL A 50 -5.90 -7.37 1.11
C VAL A 50 -6.37 -7.54 2.57
N GLY A 51 -7.69 -7.50 2.77
CA GLY A 51 -8.37 -7.65 4.06
C GLY A 51 -9.79 -7.07 4.04
N ASP A 52 -10.74 -7.74 4.70
CA ASP A 52 -12.19 -7.49 4.55
C ASP A 52 -12.79 -6.67 5.70
N ARG A 53 -12.04 -5.67 6.18
CA ARG A 53 -12.45 -4.81 7.31
C ARG A 53 -12.74 -5.56 8.63
N ILE A 54 -12.18 -6.74 8.82
CA ILE A 54 -12.16 -7.44 10.12
C ILE A 54 -10.86 -7.10 10.84
N ALA A 55 -10.91 -6.87 12.16
CA ALA A 55 -9.75 -6.50 12.99
C ALA A 55 -8.59 -7.53 12.95
N THR A 56 -8.81 -8.71 12.37
CA THR A 56 -7.79 -9.73 12.14
C THR A 56 -7.00 -9.54 10.85
N ASP A 57 -7.53 -8.77 9.90
CA ASP A 57 -6.99 -8.68 8.53
C ASP A 57 -6.25 -7.37 8.30
N TYR A 58 -6.69 -6.31 8.98
CA TYR A 58 -6.05 -5.00 9.02
C TYR A 58 -6.06 -4.43 10.45
N ALA A 59 -5.08 -3.60 10.77
CA ALA A 59 -4.97 -2.91 12.05
C ALA A 59 -4.72 -1.41 11.84
N ALA A 60 -5.51 -0.59 12.52
CA ALA A 60 -5.28 0.85 12.60
C ALA A 60 -4.17 1.13 13.63
N ILE A 61 -3.20 1.95 13.24
CA ILE A 61 -2.10 2.39 14.10
C ILE A 61 -2.39 3.84 14.53
N PRO A 62 -2.53 4.09 15.85
CA PRO A 62 -2.80 5.44 16.34
C PRO A 62 -1.58 6.34 16.17
N VAL A 63 -1.79 7.65 16.28
CA VAL A 63 -0.71 8.62 16.44
C VAL A 63 -0.19 8.50 17.87
N THR A 64 1.11 8.31 18.02
CA THR A 64 1.75 8.04 19.31
C THR A 64 2.60 9.21 19.81
N ARG A 65 2.83 10.23 18.96
CA ARG A 65 3.72 11.39 19.18
C ARG A 65 5.15 10.93 19.50
N ASP A 66 5.43 10.70 20.79
CA ASP A 66 6.74 10.33 21.32
C ASP A 66 6.74 8.96 22.02
N SER A 67 5.62 8.24 21.98
CA SER A 67 5.50 6.92 22.60
C SER A 67 5.64 5.81 21.56
N CYS A 68 6.18 4.68 22.01
CA CYS A 68 6.27 3.48 21.19
C CYS A 68 5.02 2.63 21.31
N PHE A 69 4.45 2.20 20.18
CA PHE A 69 3.33 1.29 20.14
C PHE A 69 3.79 -0.12 19.79
N ASN A 70 3.66 -1.06 20.72
CA ASN A 70 4.02 -2.46 20.50
C ASN A 70 2.85 -3.21 19.87
N LEU A 71 3.07 -3.87 18.74
CA LEU A 71 2.01 -4.61 18.04
C LEU A 71 1.54 -5.86 18.79
N SER A 72 2.26 -6.29 19.83
CA SER A 72 1.80 -7.34 20.74
C SER A 72 0.58 -6.94 21.58
N SER A 73 0.30 -5.64 21.74
CA SER A 73 -0.90 -5.17 22.45
C SER A 73 -2.16 -5.18 21.58
N LEU A 74 -2.05 -5.44 20.28
CA LEU A 74 -3.19 -5.55 19.37
C LEU A 74 -3.74 -6.98 19.35
N PHE A 75 -5.07 -7.10 19.43
CA PHE A 75 -5.76 -8.36 19.21
C PHE A 75 -5.51 -8.88 17.79
N GLY A 76 -5.31 -10.19 17.65
CA GLY A 76 -5.09 -10.82 16.34
C GLY A 76 -3.62 -11.07 15.98
N ALA A 77 -2.70 -11.09 16.94
CA ALA A 77 -1.29 -11.46 16.74
C ALA A 77 -0.60 -10.65 15.63
N TRP A 78 -0.56 -9.32 15.82
CA TRP A 78 -0.03 -8.39 14.81
C TRP A 78 1.48 -8.25 14.79
N TYR A 79 2.17 -8.65 15.85
CA TYR A 79 3.63 -8.68 15.89
C TYR A 79 4.16 -9.66 14.83
N GLY A 80 4.97 -9.17 13.90
CA GLY A 80 5.51 -9.98 12.80
C GLY A 80 4.47 -10.44 11.77
N ALA A 81 3.29 -9.81 11.69
CA ALA A 81 2.25 -10.26 10.77
C ALA A 81 2.06 -9.36 9.54
N ALA A 82 2.45 -8.09 9.62
CA ALA A 82 2.23 -7.12 8.56
C ALA A 82 3.05 -7.44 7.30
N LYS A 83 2.42 -7.35 6.12
CA LYS A 83 3.05 -7.57 4.80
C LYS A 83 2.83 -6.42 3.83
N SER A 84 1.84 -5.58 4.08
CA SER A 84 1.61 -4.32 3.36
C SER A 84 1.04 -3.29 4.34
N LEU A 85 1.17 -2.01 4.01
CA LEU A 85 0.67 -0.93 4.87
C LEU A 85 0.37 0.35 4.11
N VAL A 86 -0.32 1.27 4.77
CA VAL A 86 -0.53 2.64 4.32
C VAL A 86 -0.18 3.59 5.46
N VAL A 87 0.66 4.60 5.21
CA VAL A 87 0.79 5.77 6.10
C VAL A 87 -0.12 6.85 5.57
N ASN A 88 -0.96 7.41 6.45
CA ASN A 88 -1.90 8.43 6.07
C ASN A 88 -1.20 9.77 5.77
N GLU A 89 -1.83 10.59 4.93
CA GLU A 89 -1.39 11.95 4.66
C GLU A 89 -1.31 12.77 5.97
N GLY A 90 -0.26 13.59 6.10
CA GLY A 90 -0.01 14.42 7.28
C GLY A 90 0.69 13.67 8.42
N TYR A 91 1.17 12.45 8.18
CA TYR A 91 1.86 11.65 9.20
C TYR A 91 3.19 11.07 8.70
N THR A 92 4.12 10.93 9.64
CA THR A 92 5.31 10.08 9.53
C THR A 92 5.21 8.95 10.53
N CYS A 93 5.54 7.74 10.07
CA CYS A 93 5.66 6.57 10.93
C CYS A 93 7.02 5.89 10.76
N ASP A 94 7.62 5.53 11.89
CA ASP A 94 8.82 4.73 11.99
C ASP A 94 8.44 3.31 12.42
N PHE A 95 8.69 2.34 11.56
CA PHE A 95 8.38 0.91 11.80
C PHE A 95 9.64 0.16 12.20
N TYR A 96 9.56 -0.67 13.23
CA TYR A 96 10.71 -1.39 13.79
C TYR A 96 10.47 -2.89 13.80
N THR A 97 11.52 -3.64 13.51
CA THR A 97 11.52 -5.11 13.62
C THR A 97 11.77 -5.61 15.05
N GLU A 98 12.10 -4.70 15.97
CA GLU A 98 12.22 -4.96 17.39
C GLU A 98 11.09 -4.32 18.19
N PHE A 99 10.92 -4.77 19.43
CA PHE A 99 10.00 -4.14 20.37
C PHE A 99 10.57 -2.82 20.89
N GLN A 100 9.68 -2.00 21.47
CA GLN A 100 10.04 -0.73 22.11
C GLN A 100 10.70 0.28 21.18
N CYS A 101 10.46 0.19 19.86
CA CYS A 101 10.93 1.14 18.86
C CYS A 101 12.45 1.31 18.87
N THR A 102 13.13 0.17 19.02
CA THR A 102 14.59 0.08 19.07
C THR A 102 15.17 -0.42 17.74
N GLY A 103 16.43 -0.07 17.47
CA GLY A 103 17.11 -0.45 16.22
C GLY A 103 16.83 0.52 15.06
N THR A 104 17.14 0.08 13.84
CA THR A 104 16.98 0.89 12.63
C THR A 104 15.55 0.81 12.12
N PRO A 105 14.81 1.94 12.02
CA PRO A 105 13.44 1.91 11.50
C PRO A 105 13.37 1.90 9.98
N LEU A 106 12.25 1.40 9.46
CA LEU A 106 11.72 1.80 8.16
C LEU A 106 10.87 3.07 8.38
N CYS A 107 11.40 4.21 7.94
CA CYS A 107 10.73 5.50 8.03
C CYS A 107 9.87 5.74 6.78
N LEU A 108 8.57 5.97 6.96
CA LEU A 108 7.62 6.22 5.88
C LEU A 108 6.78 7.46 6.20
N THR A 109 6.61 8.32 5.19
CA THR A 109 5.97 9.62 5.34
C THR A 109 4.88 9.80 4.30
N GLY A 110 3.68 10.18 4.74
CA GLY A 110 2.59 10.64 3.89
C GLY A 110 2.60 12.16 3.73
N ASP A 111 3.51 12.69 2.89
CA ASP A 111 3.64 14.13 2.62
C ASP A 111 2.81 14.53 1.38
N GLY A 112 1.76 15.32 1.58
CA GLY A 112 0.82 15.74 0.53
C GLY A 112 -0.02 14.62 -0.11
N ALA A 113 0.18 13.37 0.31
CA ALA A 113 -0.61 12.19 -0.05
C ALA A 113 -0.30 11.01 0.89
N GLN A 114 -1.11 9.95 0.84
CA GLN A 114 -0.80 8.70 1.54
C GLN A 114 0.47 8.03 0.98
N ASN A 115 1.26 7.42 1.86
CA ASN A 115 2.36 6.54 1.48
C ASN A 115 1.86 5.09 1.45
N ILE A 116 1.70 4.54 0.25
CA ILE A 116 1.13 3.22 0.04
C ILE A 116 2.24 2.20 -0.21
N GLN A 117 2.33 1.20 0.66
CA GLN A 117 3.25 0.08 0.55
C GLN A 117 2.47 -1.19 0.26
N LEU A 118 2.27 -1.50 -1.03
CA LEU A 118 1.58 -2.73 -1.45
C LEU A 118 2.34 -4.00 -1.06
N THR A 119 3.64 -3.89 -0.84
CA THR A 119 4.48 -4.95 -0.27
C THR A 119 5.57 -4.28 0.55
N LEU A 120 5.87 -4.83 1.72
CA LEU A 120 6.96 -4.32 2.56
C LEU A 120 8.33 -4.74 2.01
N PRO A 121 9.37 -3.90 2.19
CA PRO A 121 10.75 -4.27 1.89
C PRO A 121 11.18 -5.57 2.58
N GLU A 122 12.18 -6.23 1.99
CA GLU A 122 12.84 -7.37 2.60
C GLU A 122 13.36 -7.01 4.00
N GLY A 123 13.19 -7.92 4.95
CA GLY A 123 13.52 -7.69 6.37
C GLY A 123 12.42 -7.00 7.19
N PHE A 124 11.42 -6.35 6.55
CA PHE A 124 10.27 -5.76 7.24
C PHE A 124 8.97 -6.56 7.05
N SER A 125 8.82 -7.24 5.92
CA SER A 125 7.68 -8.12 5.67
C SER A 125 7.62 -9.24 6.71
N SER A 126 6.49 -9.34 7.42
CA SER A 126 6.28 -10.27 8.54
C SER A 126 7.30 -10.13 9.69
N ALA A 127 7.86 -8.92 9.87
CA ALA A 127 8.89 -8.68 10.88
C ALA A 127 8.62 -7.47 11.79
N ILE A 128 7.71 -6.56 11.40
CA ILE A 128 7.39 -5.37 12.21
C ILE A 128 6.82 -5.81 13.57
N LYS A 129 7.42 -5.32 14.66
CA LYS A 129 6.98 -5.60 16.05
C LYS A 129 6.52 -4.35 16.79
N SER A 130 7.03 -3.18 16.42
CA SER A 130 6.61 -1.91 17.03
C SER A 130 6.64 -0.77 16.02
N VAL A 131 5.92 0.31 16.35
CA VAL A 131 5.72 1.46 15.49
C VAL A 131 5.60 2.74 16.32
N GLN A 132 6.10 3.84 15.77
CA GLN A 132 5.87 5.18 16.29
C GLN A 132 5.35 6.06 15.15
N CYS A 133 4.22 6.74 15.38
CA CYS A 133 3.63 7.63 14.39
C CYS A 133 3.44 9.04 14.96
N ARG A 134 3.80 10.05 14.19
CA ARG A 134 3.67 11.48 14.54
C ARG A 134 3.04 12.25 13.39
N ALA A 135 2.33 13.33 13.73
CA ALA A 135 1.88 14.30 12.73
C ALA A 135 3.09 15.04 12.15
N LEU A 136 3.00 15.41 10.87
CA LEU A 136 3.96 16.26 10.15
C LEU A 136 3.80 17.74 10.52
#